data_AF-A0A2S4YYQ0-F1
#
_entry.id   AF-A0A2S4YYQ0-F1
#
_cell.length_a   1.000
_cell.length_b   1.000
_cell.length_c   1.000
_cell.angle_alpha   90.00
_cell.angle_beta   90.00
_cell.angle_gamma   90.00
#
_symmetry.space_group_name_H-M   'P 1'
#
loop_
_entity.id
_entity.type
_entity.pdbx_description
1 polymer ?
#
loop_
_entity_poly.entity_id
_entity_poly.type
_entity_poly.pdbx_seq_one_letter_code
_entity_poly.pdbx_strand_id
1 'polypeptide(L)'
;MCTAFVVVCLVGFGWAVYSFATDDDPFHTIDKVGCSEAVKFAGASLPDRMSDEDCTSYSWQDQEYDGSWRMPRADVVGWLEKSYPGRTPTTRCLEGDDLCLDAGSGLPQGVEEVRVSVVYESGDTALVHLEAYSA
;
A
#
# COMPACT_ATOMS: atom_id res chain seq x y z
N MET A 1 6.85 51.69 5.77
CA MET A 1 6.40 50.43 6.42
C MET A 1 5.49 49.56 5.52
N CYS A 2 4.69 50.13 4.60
CA CYS A 2 3.82 49.33 3.70
C CYS A 2 4.54 48.45 2.66
N THR A 3 5.66 48.88 2.09
CA THR A 3 6.32 48.15 0.98
C THR A 3 7.01 46.86 1.41
N ALA A 4 7.57 46.80 2.62
CA ALA A 4 8.19 45.59 3.16
C ALA A 4 7.15 44.48 3.38
N PHE A 5 5.93 44.83 3.77
CA PHE A 5 4.84 43.87 4.01
C PHE A 5 4.35 43.24 2.70
N VAL A 6 4.22 44.04 1.65
CA VAL A 6 3.80 43.56 0.31
C VAL A 6 4.84 42.61 -0.28
N VAL A 7 6.13 42.91 -0.15
CA VAL A 7 7.20 42.03 -0.64
C VAL A 7 7.24 40.70 0.12
N VAL A 8 7.08 40.72 1.45
CA VAL A 8 7.02 39.50 2.27
C VAL A 8 5.80 38.64 1.91
N CYS A 9 4.63 39.26 1.70
CA CYS A 9 3.44 38.52 1.26
C CYS A 9 3.62 37.90 -0.12
N LEU A 10 4.21 38.62 -1.10
CA LEU A 10 4.42 38.09 -2.44
C LEU A 10 5.46 36.96 -2.47
N VAL A 11 6.53 37.06 -1.68
CA VAL A 11 7.55 36.00 -1.56
C VAL A 11 6.97 34.78 -0.83
N GLY A 12 6.23 34.98 0.26
CA GLY A 12 5.59 33.88 0.98
C GLY A 12 4.52 33.17 0.16
N PHE A 13 3.70 33.93 -0.58
CA PHE A 13 2.69 33.36 -1.48
C PHE A 13 3.33 32.64 -2.67
N GLY A 14 4.40 33.22 -3.25
CA GLY A 14 5.16 32.57 -4.32
C GLY A 14 5.81 31.26 -3.87
N TRP A 15 6.35 31.21 -2.65
CA TRP A 15 6.92 29.98 -2.09
C TRP A 15 5.85 28.93 -1.79
N ALA A 16 4.70 29.32 -1.23
CA ALA A 16 3.58 28.41 -1.00
C ALA A 16 3.03 27.82 -2.31
N VAL A 17 2.89 28.66 -3.35
CA VAL A 17 2.44 28.19 -4.67
C VAL A 17 3.48 27.29 -5.34
N TYR A 18 4.77 27.60 -5.19
CA TYR A 18 5.83 26.74 -5.70
C TYR A 18 5.83 25.39 -4.98
N SER A 19 5.74 25.39 -3.65
CA SER A 19 5.70 24.16 -2.84
C SER A 19 4.52 23.28 -3.22
N PHE A 20 3.30 23.82 -3.33
CA PHE A 20 2.13 23.02 -3.75
C PHE A 20 2.30 22.45 -5.18
N ALA A 21 2.98 23.18 -6.06
CA ALA A 21 3.16 22.76 -7.45
C ALA A 21 4.29 21.73 -7.62
N THR A 22 5.19 21.60 -6.64
CA THR A 22 6.35 20.71 -6.71
C THR A 22 6.35 19.58 -5.68
N ASP A 23 5.46 19.63 -4.69
CA ASP A 23 5.28 18.55 -3.72
C ASP A 23 4.30 17.52 -4.30
N ASP A 24 4.70 16.25 -4.30
CA ASP A 24 3.87 15.16 -4.80
C ASP A 24 2.72 14.83 -3.81
N ASP A 25 2.80 15.29 -2.55
CA ASP A 25 1.75 15.15 -1.53
C ASP A 25 1.56 16.45 -0.69
N PRO A 26 0.94 17.49 -1.27
CA PRO A 26 0.75 18.78 -0.61
C PRO A 26 -0.21 18.75 0.59
N PHE A 27 -0.90 17.63 0.81
CA PHE A 27 -1.88 17.46 1.89
C PHE A 27 -1.39 16.55 3.02
N HIS A 28 -0.16 16.02 2.94
CA HIS A 28 0.37 15.04 3.90
C HIS A 28 -0.58 13.86 4.09
N THR A 29 -1.02 13.31 2.96
CA THR A 29 -1.96 12.20 2.88
C THR A 29 -1.28 10.87 2.55
N ILE A 30 0.03 10.89 2.27
CA ILE A 30 0.84 9.73 1.90
C ILE A 30 1.95 9.57 2.92
N ASP A 31 1.91 8.49 3.70
CA ASP A 31 2.92 8.20 4.72
C ASP A 31 3.63 6.88 4.42
N LYS A 32 4.95 6.84 4.59
CA LYS A 32 5.71 5.58 4.63
C LYS A 32 5.47 4.90 5.96
N VAL A 33 4.98 3.67 5.91
CA VAL A 33 4.61 2.88 7.09
C VAL A 33 5.34 1.54 7.10
N GLY A 34 5.35 0.86 8.24
CA GLY A 34 5.90 -0.48 8.31
C GLY A 34 4.96 -1.48 7.61
N CYS A 35 5.49 -2.42 6.84
CA CYS A 35 4.66 -3.45 6.20
C CYS A 35 3.89 -4.33 7.20
N SER A 36 4.39 -4.44 8.44
CA SER A 36 3.63 -5.08 9.52
C SER A 36 2.32 -4.37 9.87
N GLU A 37 2.22 -3.07 9.63
CA GLU A 37 1.00 -2.28 9.82
C GLU A 37 0.02 -2.52 8.68
N ALA A 38 0.47 -2.38 7.43
CA ALA A 38 -0.32 -2.67 6.23
C ALA A 38 -0.90 -4.09 6.25
N VAL A 39 -0.08 -5.09 6.56
CA VAL A 39 -0.52 -6.50 6.66
C VAL A 39 -1.57 -6.71 7.75
N LYS A 40 -1.40 -6.07 8.92
CA LYS A 40 -2.38 -6.16 10.01
C LYS A 40 -3.68 -5.47 9.65
N PHE A 41 -3.60 -4.31 9.01
CA PHE A 41 -4.77 -3.60 8.50
C PHE A 41 -5.54 -4.48 7.53
N ALA A 42 -4.86 -5.12 6.58
CA ALA A 42 -5.45 -6.06 5.63
C ALA A 42 -5.96 -7.39 6.24
N GLY A 43 -5.88 -7.57 7.56
CA GLY A 43 -6.29 -8.79 8.25
C GLY A 43 -5.42 -10.02 7.96
N ALA A 44 -4.28 -9.85 7.32
CA ALA A 44 -3.36 -10.93 7.00
C ALA A 44 -2.45 -11.30 8.17
N SER A 45 -1.94 -12.53 8.13
CA SER A 45 -0.83 -12.92 8.98
C SER A 45 0.47 -12.34 8.43
N LEU A 46 1.37 -11.89 9.30
CA LEU A 46 2.74 -11.54 8.90
C LEU A 46 3.44 -12.74 8.24
N PRO A 47 4.05 -12.58 7.06
CA PRO A 47 4.90 -13.61 6.47
C PRO A 47 6.10 -13.89 7.38
N ASP A 48 6.51 -15.16 7.49
CA ASP A 48 7.65 -15.56 8.32
C ASP A 48 8.98 -15.00 7.77
N ARG A 49 9.05 -14.80 6.45
CA ARG A 49 10.23 -14.29 5.73
C ARG A 49 9.80 -13.22 4.74
N MET A 50 9.96 -11.98 5.16
CA MET A 50 9.70 -10.78 4.36
C MET A 50 11.03 -10.05 4.11
N SER A 51 11.19 -9.50 2.92
CA SER A 51 12.38 -8.76 2.51
C SER A 51 12.00 -7.72 1.46
N ASP A 52 12.86 -6.72 1.24
CA ASP A 52 12.61 -5.62 0.30
C ASP A 52 11.23 -4.98 0.51
N GLU A 53 10.91 -4.73 1.78
CA GLU A 53 9.65 -4.16 2.24
C GLU A 53 9.52 -2.71 1.81
N ASP A 54 8.44 -2.39 1.10
CA ASP A 54 8.02 -1.02 0.84
C ASP A 54 6.51 -0.91 1.02
N CYS A 55 6.08 -0.15 2.02
CA CYS A 55 4.68 0.04 2.35
C CYS A 55 4.34 1.52 2.58
N THR A 56 3.16 1.89 2.12
CA THR A 56 2.65 3.26 2.13
C THR A 56 1.19 3.24 2.60
N SER A 57 0.81 4.20 3.43
CA SER A 57 -0.60 4.47 3.74
C SER A 57 -1.06 5.73 3.04
N TYR A 58 -2.29 5.71 2.56
CA TYR A 58 -2.97 6.87 1.96
C TYR A 58 -4.23 7.18 2.79
N SER A 59 -4.41 8.44 3.20
CA SER A 59 -5.47 8.82 4.17
C SER A 59 -6.29 10.04 3.75
N TRP A 60 -6.48 10.27 2.45
CA TRP A 60 -7.10 11.52 1.98
C TRP A 60 -8.64 11.57 2.17
N GLN A 61 -9.34 10.46 1.90
CA GLN A 61 -10.79 10.31 2.09
C GLN A 61 -11.04 9.00 2.84
N ASP A 62 -10.58 7.90 2.24
CA ASP A 62 -10.57 6.57 2.83
C ASP A 62 -9.14 6.22 3.27
N GLN A 63 -9.02 5.24 4.15
CA GLN A 63 -7.74 4.67 4.52
C GLN A 63 -7.40 3.55 3.54
N GLU A 64 -6.32 3.75 2.81
CA GLU A 64 -5.72 2.73 1.95
C GLU A 64 -4.31 2.40 2.46
N TYR A 65 -3.92 1.14 2.28
CA TYR A 65 -2.55 0.68 2.49
C TYR A 65 -2.09 -0.07 1.25
N ASP A 66 -0.96 0.39 0.70
CA ASP A 66 -0.16 -0.36 -0.25
C ASP A 66 1.01 -1.02 0.46
N GLY A 67 1.30 -2.25 0.06
CA GLY A 67 2.51 -2.93 0.45
C GLY A 67 3.11 -3.75 -0.67
N SER A 68 4.43 -3.73 -0.76
CA SER A 68 5.20 -4.62 -1.60
C SER A 68 6.33 -5.24 -0.81
N TRP A 69 6.55 -6.53 -1.00
CA TRP A 69 7.67 -7.23 -0.39
C TRP A 69 8.00 -8.50 -1.17
N ARG A 70 9.23 -8.98 -0.98
CA ARG A 70 9.67 -10.28 -1.44
C ARG A 70 9.53 -11.31 -0.34
N MET A 71 9.06 -12.50 -0.73
CA MET A 71 9.06 -13.68 0.11
C MET A 71 9.38 -14.94 -0.71
N PRO A 72 9.75 -16.05 -0.06
CA PRO A 72 10.02 -17.30 -0.76
C PRO A 72 8.77 -17.80 -1.50
N ARG A 73 8.94 -18.17 -2.77
CA ARG A 73 7.86 -18.63 -3.64
C ARG A 73 7.07 -19.80 -3.05
N ALA A 74 7.76 -20.74 -2.40
CA ALA A 74 7.16 -21.91 -1.77
C ALA A 74 6.23 -21.55 -0.60
N ASP A 75 6.42 -20.38 0.02
CA ASP A 75 5.70 -19.97 1.22
C ASP A 75 4.41 -19.19 0.89
N VAL A 76 4.27 -18.69 -0.35
CA VAL A 76 3.17 -17.79 -0.78
C VAL A 76 1.80 -18.42 -0.56
N VAL A 77 1.58 -19.65 -1.05
CA VAL A 77 0.25 -20.29 -0.97
C VAL A 77 -0.13 -20.55 0.48
N GLY A 78 0.79 -21.08 1.29
CA GLY A 78 0.54 -21.32 2.71
C GLY A 78 0.28 -20.04 3.50
N TRP A 79 0.96 -18.94 3.14
CA TRP A 79 0.69 -17.63 3.72
C TRP A 79 -0.70 -17.09 3.34
N LEU A 80 -1.12 -17.22 2.08
CA LEU A 80 -2.45 -16.82 1.64
C LEU A 80 -3.56 -17.62 2.32
N GLU A 81 -3.41 -18.93 2.43
CA GLU A 81 -4.38 -19.80 3.12
C GLU A 81 -4.52 -19.47 4.60
N LYS A 82 -3.40 -19.13 5.26
CA LYS A 82 -3.38 -18.71 6.66
C LYS A 82 -4.01 -17.33 6.86
N SER A 83 -3.77 -16.40 5.95
CA SER A 83 -4.24 -15.01 6.02
C SER A 83 -5.72 -14.89 5.65
N TYR A 84 -6.16 -15.64 4.65
CA TYR A 84 -7.50 -15.53 4.08
C TYR A 84 -8.16 -16.92 3.98
N PRO A 85 -8.52 -17.54 5.13
CA PRO A 85 -9.09 -18.88 5.14
C PRO A 85 -10.42 -18.94 4.35
N GLY A 86 -10.54 -19.94 3.48
CA GLY A 86 -11.71 -20.11 2.62
C GLY A 86 -11.71 -19.26 1.35
N ARG A 87 -10.65 -18.48 1.10
CA ARG A 87 -10.41 -17.84 -0.20
C ARG A 87 -9.51 -18.71 -1.05
N THR A 88 -9.79 -18.73 -2.35
CA THR A 88 -9.00 -19.49 -3.32
C THR A 88 -8.23 -18.50 -4.19
N PRO A 89 -6.89 -18.44 -4.08
CA PRO A 89 -6.07 -17.71 -5.02
C PRO A 89 -6.30 -18.24 -6.45
N THR A 90 -6.26 -17.35 -7.44
CA THR A 90 -6.46 -17.67 -8.86
C THR A 90 -5.23 -17.25 -9.65
N THR A 91 -4.98 -17.93 -10.77
CA THR A 91 -3.95 -17.55 -11.75
C THR A 91 -4.53 -16.72 -12.91
N ARG A 92 -5.83 -16.39 -12.83
CA ARG A 92 -6.51 -15.57 -13.84
C ARG A 92 -6.58 -14.13 -13.34
N CYS A 93 -5.41 -13.49 -13.33
CA CYS A 93 -5.19 -12.15 -12.82
C CYS A 93 -5.18 -11.11 -13.96
N LEU A 94 -5.06 -9.84 -13.59
CA LEU A 94 -4.72 -8.78 -14.55
C LEU A 94 -3.30 -9.03 -15.12
N GLU A 95 -2.99 -8.48 -16.29
CA GLU A 95 -1.79 -8.86 -17.04
C GLU A 95 -0.49 -8.60 -16.26
N GLY A 96 0.27 -9.67 -16.02
CA GLY A 96 1.60 -9.63 -15.41
C GLY A 96 1.73 -10.47 -14.14
N ASP A 97 0.62 -10.72 -13.45
CA ASP A 97 0.61 -11.46 -12.19
C ASP A 97 0.42 -12.97 -12.40
N ASP A 98 1.18 -13.77 -11.66
CA ASP A 98 1.09 -15.23 -11.69
C ASP A 98 0.00 -15.77 -10.77
N LEU A 99 -0.27 -15.06 -9.67
CA LEU A 99 -1.26 -15.44 -8.67
C LEU A 99 -1.90 -14.19 -8.06
N CYS A 100 -3.21 -14.19 -7.87
CA CYS A 100 -3.93 -13.11 -7.23
C CYS A 100 -5.07 -13.64 -6.35
N LEU A 101 -5.45 -12.85 -5.36
CA LEU A 101 -6.52 -13.13 -4.43
C LEU A 101 -7.24 -11.83 -4.09
N ASP A 102 -8.55 -11.83 -4.30
CA ASP A 102 -9.44 -10.75 -3.86
C ASP A 102 -10.25 -11.24 -2.66
N ALA A 103 -10.21 -10.47 -1.57
CA ALA A 103 -11.01 -10.71 -0.38
C ALA A 103 -11.88 -9.47 -0.11
N GLY A 104 -13.21 -9.63 -0.15
CA GLY A 104 -14.16 -8.56 0.17
C GLY A 104 -15.16 -8.91 1.29
N SER A 105 -14.99 -10.05 1.95
CA SER A 105 -15.83 -10.42 3.09
C SER A 105 -15.07 -11.30 4.09
N GLY A 106 -15.50 -11.28 5.36
CA GLY A 106 -14.77 -11.95 6.44
C GLY A 106 -13.45 -11.27 6.83
N LEU A 107 -13.28 -10.00 6.42
CA LEU A 107 -12.17 -9.15 6.80
C LEU A 107 -12.42 -8.50 8.18
N PRO A 108 -11.37 -7.94 8.83
CA PRO A 108 -11.53 -7.13 10.03
C PRO A 108 -12.52 -5.97 9.83
N GLN A 109 -13.10 -5.49 10.93
CA GLN A 109 -14.02 -4.37 10.88
C GLN A 109 -13.31 -3.11 10.33
N GLY A 110 -13.93 -2.45 9.35
CA GLY A 110 -13.40 -1.24 8.72
C GLY A 110 -12.55 -1.49 7.48
N VAL A 111 -12.40 -2.75 7.05
CA VAL A 111 -11.73 -3.11 5.79
C VAL A 111 -12.79 -3.70 4.86
N GLU A 112 -12.96 -3.09 3.69
CA GLU A 112 -13.96 -3.52 2.71
C GLU A 112 -13.37 -4.46 1.67
N GLU A 113 -12.16 -4.18 1.21
CA GLU A 113 -11.50 -4.91 0.15
C GLU A 113 -10.02 -5.07 0.43
N VAL A 114 -9.52 -6.26 0.15
CA VAL A 114 -8.10 -6.56 0.09
C VAL A 114 -7.81 -7.26 -1.22
N ARG A 115 -6.82 -6.77 -1.94
CA ARG A 115 -6.26 -7.43 -3.12
C ARG A 115 -4.84 -7.83 -2.84
N VAL A 116 -4.51 -9.04 -3.22
CA VAL A 116 -3.15 -9.54 -3.24
C VAL A 116 -2.82 -9.94 -4.65
N SER A 117 -1.74 -9.42 -5.20
CA SER A 117 -1.16 -9.93 -6.44
C SER A 117 0.28 -10.40 -6.19
N VAL A 118 0.70 -11.39 -6.96
CA VAL A 118 1.98 -12.05 -6.81
C VAL A 118 2.60 -12.28 -8.16
N VAL A 119 3.84 -11.85 -8.30
CA VAL A 119 4.70 -12.12 -9.45
C VAL A 119 5.80 -13.07 -9.00
N TYR A 120 5.94 -14.22 -9.67
CA TYR A 120 7.04 -15.13 -9.44
C TYR A 120 8.26 -14.68 -10.21
N GLU A 121 9.22 -14.11 -9.48
CA GLU A 121 10.50 -13.69 -10.04
C GLU A 121 11.37 -14.91 -10.41
N SER A 122 12.39 -14.69 -11.25
CA SER A 122 13.33 -15.76 -11.61
C SER A 122 14.05 -16.30 -10.37
N GLY A 123 13.81 -17.57 -10.02
CA GLY A 123 14.38 -18.24 -8.85
C GLY A 123 13.31 -18.72 -7.88
N ASP A 124 13.64 -18.72 -6.58
CA ASP A 124 12.78 -19.20 -5.48
C ASP A 124 12.07 -18.06 -4.74
N THR A 125 11.92 -16.89 -5.37
CA THR A 125 11.37 -15.67 -4.77
C THR A 125 10.08 -15.26 -5.47
N ALA A 126 9.17 -14.67 -4.71
CA ALA A 126 7.93 -14.07 -5.18
C ALA A 126 7.87 -12.62 -4.69
N LEU A 127 7.53 -11.71 -5.58
CA LEU A 127 7.14 -10.35 -5.24
C LEU A 127 5.64 -10.35 -4.97
N VAL A 128 5.26 -9.91 -3.78
CA VAL A 128 3.86 -9.79 -3.36
C VAL A 128 3.51 -8.31 -3.32
N HIS A 129 2.37 -7.97 -3.88
CA HIS A 129 1.71 -6.69 -3.73
C HIS A 129 0.41 -6.88 -2.96
N LEU A 130 0.17 -6.03 -1.99
CA LEU A 130 -0.99 -6.00 -1.13
C LEU A 130 -1.61 -4.62 -1.19
N GLU A 131 -2.88 -4.57 -1.55
CA GLU A 131 -3.70 -3.36 -1.49
C GLU A 131 -4.83 -3.64 -0.49
N ALA A 132 -5.09 -2.71 0.43
CA ALA A 132 -6.18 -2.83 1.38
C ALA A 132 -6.91 -1.50 1.55
N TYR A 133 -8.24 -1.55 1.49
CA TYR A 133 -9.11 -0.38 1.44
C TYR A 133 -10.14 -0.40 2.58
N SER A 134 -10.33 0.75 3.23
CA SER A 134 -11.53 1.05 4.02
C SER A 134 -12.60 1.73 3.16
N ALA A 135 -13.80 1.88 3.74
CA ALA A 135 -14.85 2.79 3.27
C ALA A 135 -15.40 3.63 4.42
#